data_AF-A0A1T3MAB8-F1
#
_entry.id   AF-A0A1T3MAB8-F1
#
_cell.length_a   1.000
_cell.length_b   1.000
_cell.length_c   1.000
_cell.angle_alpha   90.00
_cell.angle_beta   90.00
_cell.angle_gamma   90.00
#
_symmetry.space_group_name_H-M   'P 1'
#
loop_
_entity.id
_entity.type
_entity.pdbx_description
1 polymer ?
#
loop_
_entity_poly.entity_id
_entity_poly.type
_entity_poly.pdbx_seq_one_letter_code
_entity_poly.pdbx_strand_id
1 'polypeptide(L)' 'MDETEKKIMESLVKAHNDYVKLSSTHPSDIKDWTNALHILQDILTRRILRRDYPKDFITIKNKS' A
#
# COMPACT_ATOMS: atom_id res chain seq x y z
N MET A 1 -13.73 -4.03 -3.93
CA MET A 1 -12.80 -2.95 -3.54
C MET A 1 -13.55 -1.63 -3.66
N ASP A 2 -13.54 -0.82 -2.61
CA ASP A 2 -14.15 0.52 -2.62
C ASP A 2 -13.42 1.44 -3.61
N GLU A 3 -14.13 2.38 -4.23
CA GLU A 3 -13.53 3.29 -5.23
C GLU A 3 -12.39 4.14 -4.64
N THR A 4 -12.47 4.50 -3.36
CA THR A 4 -11.40 5.22 -2.67
C THR A 4 -10.17 4.33 -2.50
N GLU A 5 -10.36 3.07 -2.11
CA GLU A 5 -9.25 2.11 -1.98
C GLU A 5 -8.57 1.86 -3.32
N LYS A 6 -9.37 1.71 -4.39
CA LYS A 6 -8.87 1.57 -5.74
C LYS A 6 -8.01 2.76 -6.15
N LYS A 7 -8.53 3.98 -5.96
CA LYS A 7 -7.82 5.22 -6.28
C LYS A 7 -6.51 5.37 -5.51
N ILE A 8 -6.48 4.96 -4.23
CA ILE A 8 -5.25 4.97 -3.43
C ILE A 8 -4.23 3.98 -4.03
N MET A 9 -4.65 2.74 -4.33
CA MET A 9 -3.77 1.73 -4.93
C MET A 9 -3.19 2.19 -6.27
N GLU A 10 -4.03 2.76 -7.14
CA GLU A 10 -3.61 3.33 -8.43
C GLU A 10 -2.62 4.49 -8.25
N SER A 11 -2.83 5.34 -7.23
CA SER A 11 -1.92 6.45 -6.91
C SER A 11 -0.56 5.96 -6.43
N LEU A 12 -0.51 4.87 -5.65
CA LEU A 12 0.75 4.23 -5.24
C LEU A 12 1.52 3.67 -6.44
N VAL A 13 0.83 2.98 -7.36
CA VAL A 13 1.43 2.48 -8.60
C VAL A 13 1.95 3.63 -9.47
N LYS A 14 1.16 4.70 -9.62
CA LYS A 14 1.59 5.89 -10.34
C LYS A 14 2.84 6.51 -9.72
N ALA A 15 2.87 6.66 -8.40
CA ALA A 15 4.04 7.19 -7.68
C ALA A 15 5.28 6.34 -7.94
N HIS A 16 5.16 5.01 -7.90
CA HIS A 16 6.27 4.11 -8.23
C HIS A 16 6.75 4.28 -9.68
N ASN A 17 5.82 4.31 -10.64
CA ASN A 17 6.14 4.51 -12.06
C ASN A 17 6.84 5.84 -12.34
N ASP A 18 6.51 6.89 -11.59
CA ASP A 18 7.16 8.19 -11.72
C ASP A 18 8.53 8.18 -11.03
N TYR A 19 8.64 7.56 -9.85
CA TYR A 19 9.88 7.47 -9.08
C TYR A 19 11.00 6.70 -9.83
N VAL A 20 10.68 5.56 -10.45
CA VAL A 20 11.68 4.75 -11.18
C VAL A 20 12.26 5.44 -12.42
N LYS A 21 11.65 6.55 -12.87
CA LYS A 21 12.16 7.38 -13.97
C LYS A 21 13.11 8.49 -13.50
N LEU A 22 13.16 8.75 -12.19
CA LEU A 22 14.08 9.74 -11.64
C LEU A 22 15.52 9.21 -11.67
N SER A 23 16.48 10.11 -11.84
CA SER A 23 17.89 9.77 -11.72
C SER A 23 18.18 9.27 -10.30
N SER A 24 18.85 8.12 -10.19
CA SER A 24 19.23 7.54 -8.91
C SER A 24 20.18 8.47 -8.15
N THR A 25 19.85 8.80 -6.90
CA THR A 25 20.69 9.59 -6.00
C THR A 25 21.60 8.73 -5.13
N HIS A 26 21.12 7.55 -4.70
CA HIS A 26 21.90 6.58 -3.94
C HIS A 26 21.44 5.15 -4.28
N PRO A 27 22.35 4.15 -4.32
CA PRO A 27 22.00 2.78 -4.73
C PRO A 27 20.94 2.08 -3.84
N SER A 28 20.78 2.50 -2.58
CA SER A 28 19.77 1.91 -1.68
C SER A 28 18.37 2.48 -1.88
N ASP A 29 18.23 3.67 -2.47
CA ASP A 29 16.97 4.43 -2.47
C ASP A 29 15.84 3.65 -3.15
N ILE A 30 16.14 2.97 -4.26
CA ILE A 30 15.14 2.16 -4.98
C ILE A 30 14.63 0.98 -4.16
N LYS A 31 15.50 0.37 -3.34
CA LYS A 31 15.13 -0.74 -2.48
C LYS A 31 14.25 -0.24 -1.33
N ASP A 32 14.67 0.86 -0.70
CA ASP A 32 13.93 1.46 0.42
C ASP A 32 12.56 1.98 -0.03
N TRP A 33 12.49 2.62 -1.20
CA TRP A 33 11.25 3.03 -1.86
C TRP A 33 10.31 1.84 -2.11
N THR A 34 10.83 0.76 -2.72
CA THR A 34 10.03 -0.42 -3.06
C THR A 34 9.50 -1.12 -1.80
N ASN A 35 10.32 -1.23 -0.75
CA ASN A 35 9.89 -1.80 0.53
C ASN A 35 8.79 -0.97 1.18
N ALA A 36 8.92 0.36 1.20
CA ALA A 36 7.89 1.26 1.72
C ALA A 36 6.58 1.15 0.92
N LEU A 37 6.67 1.06 -0.40
CA LEU A 37 5.51 0.86 -1.27
C LEU A 37 4.76 -0.44 -0.94
N HIS A 38 5.47 -1.56 -0.81
CA HIS A 38 4.86 -2.83 -0.44
C HIS A 38 4.15 -2.77 0.93
N ILE A 39 4.74 -2.07 1.91
CA ILE A 39 4.09 -1.87 3.22
C ILE A 39 2.77 -1.10 3.07
N LEU A 40 2.74 -0.05 2.25
CA LEU A 40 1.51 0.71 2.00
C LEU A 40 0.43 -0.13 1.32
N GLN A 41 0.81 -0.91 0.30
CA GLN A 41 -0.12 -1.81 -0.41
C GLN A 41 -0.67 -2.91 0.50
N ASP A 42 0.17 -3.48 1.36
CA ASP A 42 -0.19 -4.50 2.34
C ASP A 42 -1.14 -3.96 3.42
N ILE A 43 -0.92 -2.74 3.93
CA ILE A 43 -1.86 -2.07 4.83
C ILE A 43 -3.24 -1.91 4.18
N LEU A 44 -3.29 -1.43 2.94
CA LEU A 44 -4.54 -1.22 2.21
C LEU A 44 -5.24 -2.56 1.93
N THR A 45 -4.48 -3.59 1.55
CA THR A 45 -5.01 -4.93 1.28
C THR A 45 -5.59 -5.55 2.55
N ARG A 46 -4.91 -5.45 3.69
CA ARG A 46 -5.46 -5.92 4.98
C ARG A 46 -6.77 -5.22 5.33
N ARG A 47 -6.92 -3.93 5.01
CA ARG A 47 -8.18 -3.21 5.22
C ARG A 47 -9.30 -3.82 4.38
N ILE A 48 -9.04 -4.06 3.10
CA ILE A 48 -9.98 -4.72 2.17
C ILE A 48 -10.35 -6.10 2.70
N LEU A 49 -9.36 -6.92 3.08
CA LEU A 49 -9.58 -8.28 3.59
C LEU A 49 -10.44 -8.30 4.86
N ARG A 50 -10.16 -7.41 5.82
CA ARG A 50 -10.96 -7.31 7.05
C ARG A 50 -12.40 -6.86 6.81
N ARG A 51 -12.65 -6.04 5.79
CA ARG A 51 -14.01 -5.61 5.40
C ARG A 51 -14.75 -6.73 4.66
N ASP A 52 -14.11 -7.33 3.66
CA ASP A 52 -14.77 -8.23 2.71
C ASP A 52 -14.82 -9.68 3.23
N TYR A 53 -13.88 -10.05 4.11
CA TYR A 53 -13.75 -11.39 4.70
C TYR A 53 -13.59 -11.31 6.23
N PRO A 54 -14.55 -10.72 6.97
CA PRO A 54 -14.43 -10.47 8.41
C PRO A 54 -14.36 -11.75 9.27
N LYS A 55 -14.79 -12.89 8.73
CA LYS A 55 -14.72 -14.19 9.40
C LYS A 55 -13.30 -14.78 9.37
N ASP A 56 -12.57 -14.51 8.30
CA ASP A 56 -11.21 -15.02 8.08
C ASP A 56 -10.17 -13.99 8.57
N PHE A 57 -10.50 -12.69 8.52
CA PHE A 57 -9.63 -11.59 8.90
C PHE A 57 -10.31 -10.71 9.96
N ILE A 58 -10.00 -10.97 11.22
CA ILE A 58 -10.59 -10.25 12.35
C ILE A 58 -10.14 -8.78 12.42
N THR A 59 -11.10 -7.90 12.72
CA THR A 59 -10.83 -6.51 13.12
C THR A 59 -10.88 -6.42 14.64
N ILE A 60 -9.74 -6.13 15.27
CA ILE A 60 -9.68 -5.87 16.70
C ILE A 60 -10.07 -4.41 16.93
N LYS A 61 -11.15 -4.15 17.67
CA LYS A 61 -11.49 -2.79 18.12
C LYS A 61 -10.56 -2.41 19.26
N ASN A 62 -9.69 -1.42 19.04
CA ASN A 62 -8.97 -0.80 20.14
C ASN A 62 -9.98 -0.06 21.01
N LYS A 63 -9.93 -0.27 22.33
CA LYS A 63 -10.64 0.59 23.29
C LYS A 63 -9.88 1.92 23.31
N SER A 64 -10.30 2.85 22.46
CA SER A 64 -9.94 4.27 22.55
C SER A 64 -10.72 4.93 23.68
#